data_AF-A0A1C5S6A7-F1
#
_entry.id   AF-A0A1C5S6A7-F1
#
_cell.length_a   1.000
_cell.length_b   1.000
_cell.length_c   1.000
_cell.angle_alpha   90.00
_cell.angle_beta   90.00
_cell.angle_gamma   90.00
#
_symmetry.space_group_name_H-M   'P 1'
#
loop_
_entity.id
_entity.type
_entity.pdbx_description
1 polymer ?
#
loop_
_entity_poly.entity_id
_entity_poly.type
_entity_poly.pdbx_seq_one_letter_code
_entity_poly.pdbx_strand_id
1 'polypeptide(L)'
;MLINGLPRLACSTFLNMLKSSTVTLEPLSKFPLVRDLIVDRSFLFENLKKLNLWLESEAYMIEFTHEPRYQSARCLMCGCCLEVCPNFSSKGTFAGAVAAVNAFRILNEEQEISHRNEVSTQYKENYFEGCGKSLACHNICPIGLPVEELIVRSNSVAIWGRQ
;
A
#
# COMPACT_ATOMS: atom_id res chain seq x y z
N MET A 1 -13.00 5.36 -5.36
CA MET A 1 -14.43 5.00 -5.37
C MET A 1 -14.60 3.69 -6.10
N LEU A 2 -15.72 3.02 -5.95
CA LEU A 2 -16.09 1.88 -6.78
C LEU A 2 -16.75 2.40 -8.06
N ILE A 3 -16.33 1.86 -9.20
CA ILE A 3 -16.90 2.13 -10.51
C ILE A 3 -17.25 0.76 -11.11
N ASN A 4 -18.54 0.50 -11.26
CA ASN A 4 -19.08 -0.82 -11.61
C ASN A 4 -18.54 -1.93 -10.68
N GLY A 5 -18.57 -1.67 -9.36
CA GLY A 5 -18.15 -2.62 -8.32
C GLY A 5 -16.63 -2.80 -8.15
N LEU A 6 -15.80 -2.16 -8.97
CA LEU A 6 -14.33 -2.24 -8.86
C LEU A 6 -13.72 -0.93 -8.37
N PRO A 7 -12.74 -0.94 -7.45
CA PRO A 7 -12.07 0.28 -7.03
C PRO A 7 -11.23 0.86 -8.16
N ARG A 8 -11.48 2.12 -8.49
CA ARG A 8 -10.78 2.87 -9.54
C ARG A 8 -10.55 4.32 -9.13
N LEU A 9 -9.61 4.96 -9.81
CA LEU A 9 -9.47 6.41 -9.83
C LEU A 9 -10.42 6.98 -10.89
N ALA A 10 -11.44 7.72 -10.47
CA ALA A 10 -12.43 8.27 -11.39
C ALA A 10 -11.80 9.20 -12.44
N CYS A 11 -10.83 10.04 -12.04
CA CYS A 11 -10.16 10.98 -12.93
C CYS A 11 -9.35 10.31 -14.06
N SER A 12 -8.97 9.03 -13.92
CA SER A 12 -8.25 8.27 -14.93
C SER A 12 -9.09 7.15 -15.56
N THR A 13 -10.39 7.10 -15.26
CA THR A 13 -11.31 6.09 -15.80
C THR A 13 -12.10 6.69 -16.95
N PHE A 14 -11.64 6.45 -18.18
CA PHE A 14 -12.37 6.78 -19.40
C PHE A 14 -13.61 5.90 -19.59
N LEU A 15 -14.73 6.52 -20.01
CA LEU A 15 -16.01 5.85 -20.19
C LEU A 15 -15.97 4.71 -21.24
N ASN A 16 -15.17 4.87 -22.30
CA ASN A 16 -15.00 3.85 -23.33
C ASN A 16 -14.40 2.53 -22.81
N MET A 17 -13.71 2.55 -21.66
CA MET A 17 -13.17 1.34 -21.02
C MET A 17 -14.22 0.55 -20.26
N LEU A 18 -15.34 1.16 -19.86
CA LEU A 18 -16.32 0.58 -18.93
C LEU A 18 -17.30 -0.40 -19.60
N LYS A 19 -17.27 -0.53 -20.95
CA LYS A 19 -18.07 -1.48 -21.77
C LYS A 19 -19.51 -1.71 -21.28
N SER A 20 -20.15 -0.66 -20.76
CA SER A 20 -21.48 -0.69 -20.16
C SER A 20 -22.22 0.59 -20.51
N SER A 21 -23.52 0.48 -20.78
CA SER A 21 -24.40 1.63 -21.01
C SER A 21 -24.72 2.41 -19.73
N THR A 22 -24.57 1.77 -18.57
CA THR A 22 -24.83 2.36 -17.26
C THR A 22 -23.56 2.27 -16.41
N VAL A 23 -23.20 3.38 -15.77
CA VAL A 23 -22.06 3.46 -14.85
C VAL A 23 -22.59 3.64 -13.44
N THR A 24 -22.31 2.67 -12.58
CA THR A 24 -22.64 2.74 -11.15
C THR A 24 -21.42 3.25 -10.39
N LEU A 25 -21.62 4.32 -9.62
CA LEU A 25 -20.60 4.93 -8.78
C LEU A 25 -20.98 4.76 -7.31
N GLU A 26 -20.06 4.23 -6.52
CA GLU A 26 -20.27 3.99 -5.09
C GLU A 26 -19.02 4.43 -4.31
N PRO A 27 -19.16 4.87 -3.04
CA PRO A 27 -17.99 5.09 -2.18
C PRO A 27 -17.17 3.80 -2.03
N LEU A 28 -15.91 3.92 -1.58
CA LEU A 28 -15.15 2.73 -1.19
C LEU A 28 -15.84 2.09 0.03
N SER A 29 -16.10 0.79 -0.02
CA SER A 29 -16.92 0.08 0.97
C SER A 29 -16.17 -0.19 2.28
N LYS A 30 -14.83 -0.26 2.25
CA LYS A 30 -14.01 -0.62 3.43
C LYS A 30 -13.50 0.56 4.24
N PHE A 31 -13.86 1.78 3.85
CA PHE A 31 -13.49 3.01 4.55
C PHE A 31 -14.74 3.64 5.16
N PRO A 32 -14.64 4.35 6.30
CA PRO A 32 -15.79 5.01 6.89
C PRO A 32 -16.40 6.03 5.91
N LEU A 33 -17.70 5.92 5.67
CA LEU A 33 -18.43 6.86 4.81
C LEU A 33 -18.53 8.22 5.51
N VAL A 34 -18.15 9.29 4.82
CA VAL A 34 -18.37 10.66 5.28
C VAL A 34 -19.68 11.18 4.70
N ARG A 35 -19.78 11.22 3.36
CA ARG A 35 -20.97 11.66 2.61
C ARG A 35 -20.83 11.32 1.12
N ASP A 36 -21.91 10.86 0.48
CA ASP A 36 -21.95 10.53 -0.95
C ASP A 36 -20.83 9.57 -1.38
N LEU A 37 -19.85 10.05 -2.15
CA LEU A 37 -18.68 9.29 -2.61
C LEU A 37 -17.42 9.55 -1.76
N ILE A 38 -17.52 10.39 -0.72
CA ILE A 38 -16.41 10.78 0.15
C ILE A 38 -16.32 9.78 1.30
N VAL A 39 -15.12 9.20 1.45
CA VAL A 39 -14.77 8.29 2.54
C VAL A 39 -13.57 8.82 3.31
N ASP A 40 -13.50 8.52 4.60
CA ASP A 40 -12.33 8.86 5.41
C ASP A 40 -11.20 7.86 5.12
N ARG A 41 -10.07 8.37 4.64
CA ARG A 41 -8.86 7.60 4.33
C ARG A 41 -7.71 7.89 5.29
N SER A 42 -7.96 8.58 6.41
CA SER A 42 -6.97 8.88 7.46
C SER A 42 -6.17 7.65 7.88
N PHE A 43 -6.82 6.47 7.95
CA PHE A 43 -6.19 5.17 8.24
C PHE A 43 -4.89 4.94 7.45
N LEU A 44 -4.84 5.31 6.16
CA LEU A 44 -3.66 5.14 5.33
C LEU A 44 -2.44 5.90 5.89
N PHE A 45 -2.65 7.15 6.28
CA PHE A 45 -1.59 8.04 6.76
C PHE A 45 -1.23 7.75 8.21
N GLU A 46 -2.21 7.40 9.05
CA GLU A 46 -1.95 6.99 10.43
C GLU A 46 -1.11 5.71 10.49
N ASN A 47 -1.27 4.79 9.53
CA ASN A 47 -0.38 3.63 9.44
C ASN A 47 1.05 4.00 9.00
N LEU A 48 1.24 4.96 8.08
CA LEU A 48 2.61 5.42 7.78
C LEU A 48 3.33 5.94 9.02
N LYS A 49 2.59 6.66 9.88
CA LYS A 49 3.11 7.12 11.18
C LYS A 49 3.39 5.96 12.13
N LYS A 50 2.43 5.05 12.29
CA LYS A 50 2.53 3.89 13.19
C LYS A 50 3.69 2.96 12.84
N LEU A 51 3.99 2.80 11.56
CA LEU A 51 5.09 1.96 11.08
C LEU A 51 6.44 2.71 11.05
N ASN A 52 6.50 3.96 11.49
CA ASN A 52 7.67 4.82 11.45
C ASN A 52 8.31 4.94 10.06
N LEU A 53 7.50 5.12 9.01
CA LEU A 53 7.97 5.10 7.62
C LEU A 53 8.60 6.44 7.17
N TRP A 54 9.65 6.86 7.84
CA TRP A 54 10.54 7.97 7.49
C TRP A 54 12.00 7.54 7.67
N LEU A 55 12.94 8.34 7.18
CA LEU A 55 14.36 8.14 7.44
C LEU A 55 14.79 8.97 8.65
N GLU A 56 15.64 8.39 9.50
CA GLU A 56 16.29 9.08 10.62
C GLU A 56 17.77 9.40 10.34
N SER A 57 18.32 8.84 9.25
CA SER A 57 19.64 9.18 8.72
C SER A 57 19.61 9.49 7.21
N GLU A 58 20.77 9.80 6.65
CA GLU A 58 20.93 9.92 5.20
C GLU A 58 20.66 8.58 4.49
N ALA A 59 19.85 8.63 3.44
CA ALA A 59 19.50 7.45 2.66
C ALA A 59 20.74 6.77 2.07
N TYR A 60 20.94 5.50 2.39
CA TYR A 60 21.93 4.66 1.73
C TYR A 60 21.37 4.17 0.38
N MET A 61 21.96 4.65 -0.72
CA MET A 61 21.49 4.36 -2.07
C MET A 61 22.45 3.41 -2.78
N ILE A 62 21.93 2.27 -3.23
CA ILE A 62 22.67 1.32 -4.07
C ILE A 62 21.97 1.12 -5.41
N GLU A 63 22.74 0.83 -6.46
CA GLU A 63 22.22 0.69 -7.82
C GLU A 63 21.12 -0.38 -7.91
N PHE A 64 21.28 -1.49 -7.18
CA PHE A 64 20.33 -2.60 -7.16
C PHE A 64 18.94 -2.25 -6.59
N THR A 65 18.85 -1.25 -5.70
CA THR A 65 17.58 -0.81 -5.10
C THR A 65 16.96 0.37 -5.84
N HIS A 66 17.66 0.95 -6.83
CA HIS A 66 17.27 2.18 -7.50
C HIS A 66 15.88 2.10 -8.16
N GLU A 67 15.64 1.08 -8.99
CA GLU A 67 14.38 0.91 -9.72
C GLU A 67 13.21 0.55 -8.79
N PRO A 68 13.30 -0.47 -7.91
CA PRO A 68 12.23 -0.76 -6.94
C PRO A 68 11.93 0.42 -6.01
N ARG A 69 12.94 1.21 -5.63
CA ARG A 69 12.74 2.44 -4.85
C ARG A 69 11.89 3.42 -5.62
N TYR A 70 12.21 3.70 -6.88
CA TYR A 70 11.41 4.60 -7.70
C TYR A 70 9.96 4.09 -7.81
N GLN A 71 9.78 2.79 -8.04
CA GLN A 71 8.46 2.17 -8.08
C GLN A 71 7.68 2.34 -6.77
N SER A 72 8.32 2.10 -5.63
CA SER A 72 7.68 2.27 -4.32
C SER A 72 7.21 3.71 -4.07
N ALA A 73 8.02 4.70 -4.47
CA ALA A 73 7.73 6.12 -4.28
C ALA A 73 6.57 6.64 -5.14
N ARG A 74 6.16 5.90 -6.18
CA ARG A 74 5.03 6.28 -7.04
C ARG A 74 3.66 6.05 -6.39
N CYS A 75 3.59 5.43 -5.21
CA CYS A 75 2.33 5.15 -4.52
C CYS A 75 1.50 6.43 -4.28
N LEU A 76 0.29 6.48 -4.84
CA LEU A 76 -0.61 7.63 -4.72
C LEU A 76 -1.43 7.67 -3.42
N MET A 77 -1.23 6.71 -2.51
CA MET A 77 -2.05 6.55 -1.31
C MET A 77 -3.57 6.54 -1.62
N CYS A 78 -3.95 5.90 -2.74
CA CYS A 78 -5.34 5.95 -3.24
C CYS A 78 -6.31 5.04 -2.47
N GLY A 79 -5.81 3.96 -1.85
CA GLY A 79 -6.62 2.98 -1.11
C GLY A 79 -7.24 1.86 -1.97
N CYS A 80 -7.06 1.84 -3.29
CA CYS A 80 -7.66 0.81 -4.16
C CYS A 80 -7.19 -0.61 -3.81
N CYS A 81 -5.92 -0.78 -3.46
CA CYS A 81 -5.36 -2.05 -3.01
C CYS A 81 -5.95 -2.53 -1.67
N LEU A 82 -6.38 -1.60 -0.81
CA LEU A 82 -7.03 -1.93 0.45
C LEU A 82 -8.49 -2.31 0.24
N GLU A 83 -9.19 -1.58 -0.64
CA GLU A 83 -10.58 -1.86 -0.99
C GLU A 83 -10.77 -3.28 -1.52
N VAL A 84 -9.86 -3.78 -2.37
CA VAL A 84 -9.96 -5.14 -2.91
C VAL A 84 -9.45 -6.22 -1.95
N CYS A 85 -8.66 -5.87 -0.92
CA CYS A 85 -8.00 -6.85 -0.07
C CYS A 85 -8.98 -7.54 0.89
N PRO A 86 -9.12 -8.89 0.89
CA PRO A 86 -10.10 -9.57 1.73
C PRO A 86 -9.82 -9.42 3.23
N ASN A 87 -8.56 -9.22 3.63
CA ASN A 87 -8.17 -9.11 5.03
C ASN A 87 -8.25 -7.68 5.57
N PHE A 88 -8.52 -6.70 4.71
CA PHE A 88 -8.54 -5.30 5.11
C PHE A 88 -9.89 -4.89 5.71
N SER A 89 -9.83 -4.16 6.82
CA SER A 89 -10.94 -3.44 7.44
C SER A 89 -10.38 -2.17 8.09
N SER A 90 -11.03 -1.01 7.88
CA SER A 90 -10.58 0.26 8.47
C SER A 90 -10.67 0.30 10.00
N LYS A 91 -11.36 -0.66 10.63
CA LYS A 91 -11.43 -0.83 12.08
C LYS A 91 -10.39 -1.81 12.63
N GLY A 92 -9.68 -2.51 11.75
CA GLY A 92 -8.65 -3.48 12.13
C GLY A 92 -7.27 -2.86 12.29
N THR A 93 -6.28 -3.70 12.59
CA THR A 93 -4.87 -3.30 12.73
C THR A 93 -4.05 -3.52 11.47
N PHE A 94 -4.58 -4.25 10.48
CA PHE A 94 -3.86 -4.61 9.26
C PHE A 94 -3.69 -3.40 8.33
N ALA A 95 -2.44 -2.95 8.18
CA ALA A 95 -2.06 -1.78 7.38
C ALA A 95 -2.19 -2.00 5.85
N GLY A 96 -2.24 -3.27 5.42
CA GLY A 96 -2.42 -3.65 4.02
C GLY A 96 -1.23 -3.34 3.11
N ALA A 97 -1.37 -3.62 1.81
CA ALA A 97 -0.25 -3.59 0.85
C ALA A 97 0.48 -2.24 0.77
N VAL A 98 -0.18 -1.15 1.16
CA VAL A 98 0.41 0.20 1.24
C VAL A 98 1.60 0.23 2.20
N ALA A 99 1.53 -0.52 3.32
CA ALA A 99 2.63 -0.62 4.26
C ALA A 99 3.87 -1.24 3.61
N ALA A 100 3.74 -2.41 2.96
CA ALA A 100 4.86 -3.07 2.30
C ALA A 100 5.45 -2.29 1.13
N VAL A 101 4.60 -1.64 0.34
CA VAL A 101 5.07 -0.78 -0.75
C VAL A 101 5.93 0.36 -0.21
N ASN A 102 5.46 1.08 0.82
CA ASN A 102 6.20 2.23 1.36
C ASN A 102 7.39 1.82 2.26
N ALA A 103 7.28 0.72 3.01
CA ALA A 103 8.32 0.23 3.89
C ALA A 103 9.58 -0.20 3.12
N PHE A 104 9.46 -0.56 1.84
CA PHE A 104 10.60 -0.94 0.99
C PHE A 104 11.75 0.07 1.11
N ARG A 105 11.45 1.37 0.98
CA ARG A 105 12.47 2.43 1.02
C ARG A 105 13.18 2.45 2.35
N ILE A 106 12.42 2.49 3.45
CA ILE A 106 12.99 2.63 4.80
C ILE A 106 13.79 1.38 5.16
N LEU A 107 13.27 0.18 4.89
CA LEU A 107 13.96 -1.07 5.19
C LEU A 107 15.28 -1.22 4.42
N ASN A 108 15.38 -0.66 3.21
CA ASN A 108 16.57 -0.81 2.35
C ASN A 108 17.54 0.37 2.41
N GLU A 109 17.08 1.57 2.78
CA GLU A 109 17.88 2.81 2.72
C GLU A 109 18.27 3.34 4.11
N GLU A 110 17.61 2.92 5.18
CA GLU A 110 17.92 3.37 6.54
C GLU A 110 19.25 2.78 7.05
N GLN A 111 20.12 3.66 7.56
CA GLN A 111 21.40 3.29 8.17
C GLN A 111 21.30 3.16 9.69
N GLU A 112 20.37 3.87 10.34
CA GLU A 112 20.12 3.73 11.78
C GLU A 112 19.48 2.37 12.08
N ILE A 113 20.30 1.46 12.61
CA ILE A 113 19.91 0.07 12.85
C ILE A 113 18.74 -0.02 13.84
N SER A 114 18.71 0.84 14.88
CA SER A 114 17.62 0.87 15.86
C SER A 114 16.28 1.20 15.21
N HIS A 115 16.24 2.25 14.40
CA HIS A 115 15.04 2.67 13.68
C HIS A 115 14.60 1.61 12.67
N ARG A 116 15.53 1.07 11.88
CA ARG A 116 15.24 0.00 10.92
C ARG A 116 14.66 -1.26 11.60
N ASN A 117 15.14 -1.60 12.79
CA ASN A 117 14.62 -2.73 13.57
C ASN A 117 13.22 -2.44 14.13
N GLU A 118 12.95 -1.21 14.56
CA GLU A 118 11.61 -0.79 14.97
C GLU A 118 10.62 -0.88 13.81
N VAL A 119 10.98 -0.33 12.64
CA VAL A 119 10.19 -0.43 11.41
C VAL A 119 9.93 -1.90 11.05
N SER A 120 10.93 -2.77 11.14
CA SER A 120 10.77 -4.20 10.87
C SER A 120 9.79 -4.87 11.85
N THR A 121 9.83 -4.48 13.13
CA THR A 121 8.91 -4.98 14.16
C THR A 121 7.49 -4.52 13.90
N GLN A 122 7.28 -3.22 13.67
CA GLN A 122 5.96 -2.67 13.34
C GLN A 122 5.41 -3.23 12.03
N TYR A 123 6.27 -3.42 11.03
CA TYR A 123 5.92 -4.06 9.77
C TYR A 123 5.43 -5.50 9.97
N LYS A 124 6.10 -6.27 10.84
CA LYS A 124 5.70 -7.64 11.13
C LYS A 124 4.30 -7.69 11.74
N GLU A 125 4.08 -6.94 12.81
CA GLU A 125 2.85 -6.95 13.60
C GLU A 125 1.65 -6.35 12.85
N ASN A 126 1.86 -5.23 12.14
CA ASN A 126 0.77 -4.48 11.52
C ASN A 126 0.53 -4.86 10.05
N TYR A 127 1.47 -5.56 9.40
CA TYR A 127 1.32 -5.97 8.00
C TYR A 127 1.56 -7.47 7.79
N PHE A 128 2.75 -7.99 8.10
CA PHE A 128 3.16 -9.33 7.65
C PHE A 128 2.23 -10.43 8.16
N GLU A 129 1.88 -10.39 9.45
CA GLU A 129 1.01 -11.39 10.10
C GLU A 129 -0.44 -11.33 9.60
N GLY A 130 -0.90 -10.14 9.20
CA GLY A 130 -2.25 -9.95 8.64
C GLY A 130 -2.37 -10.24 7.14
N CYS A 131 -1.26 -10.36 6.42
CA CYS A 131 -1.27 -10.56 4.97
C CYS A 131 -1.55 -12.02 4.58
N GLY A 132 -2.74 -12.29 4.05
CA GLY A 132 -3.16 -13.62 3.57
C GLY A 132 -2.64 -13.99 2.18
N LYS A 133 -1.79 -13.15 1.57
CA LYS A 133 -1.14 -13.41 0.27
C LYS A 133 -2.12 -13.74 -0.88
N SER A 134 -3.32 -13.16 -0.87
CA SER A 134 -4.31 -13.34 -1.94
C SER A 134 -3.93 -12.65 -3.25
N LEU A 135 -2.93 -11.74 -3.22
CA LEU A 135 -2.45 -10.94 -4.35
C LEU A 135 -3.52 -10.10 -5.07
N ALA A 136 -4.70 -9.92 -4.48
CA ALA A 136 -5.76 -9.07 -5.03
C ALA A 136 -5.28 -7.63 -5.27
N CYS A 137 -4.35 -7.15 -4.44
CA CYS A 137 -3.74 -5.83 -4.57
C CYS A 137 -2.85 -5.64 -5.81
N HIS A 138 -2.33 -6.72 -6.42
CA HIS A 138 -1.42 -6.65 -7.57
C HIS A 138 -2.12 -6.09 -8.80
N ASN A 139 -3.27 -6.68 -9.18
CA ASN A 139 -3.98 -6.34 -10.42
C ASN A 139 -4.82 -5.06 -10.32
N ILE A 140 -4.97 -4.47 -9.13
CA ILE A 140 -5.88 -3.34 -8.91
C ILE A 140 -5.19 -1.98 -8.89
N CYS A 141 -3.86 -1.95 -8.83
CA CYS A 141 -3.13 -0.69 -8.70
C CYS A 141 -3.33 0.18 -9.97
N PRO A 142 -3.91 1.39 -9.85
CA PRO A 142 -4.29 2.20 -11.02
C PRO A 142 -3.08 2.72 -11.81
N ILE A 143 -1.89 2.73 -11.21
CA ILE A 143 -0.64 3.18 -11.85
C ILE A 143 0.31 2.01 -12.17
N GLY A 144 -0.15 0.77 -11.98
CA GLY A 144 0.61 -0.45 -12.30
C GLY A 144 1.88 -0.61 -11.46
N LEU A 145 1.83 -0.36 -10.14
CA LEU A 145 2.96 -0.68 -9.28
C LEU A 145 3.24 -2.19 -9.27
N PRO A 146 4.52 -2.63 -9.25
CA PRO A 146 4.88 -4.02 -9.03
C PRO A 146 4.68 -4.41 -7.55
N VAL A 147 3.42 -4.39 -7.09
CA VAL A 147 3.06 -4.56 -5.67
C VAL A 147 3.58 -5.89 -5.12
N GLU A 148 3.50 -6.97 -5.90
CA GLU A 148 4.01 -8.28 -5.50
C GLU A 148 5.52 -8.25 -5.24
N GLU A 149 6.30 -7.72 -6.18
CA GLU A 149 7.75 -7.61 -6.04
C GLU A 149 8.13 -6.78 -4.81
N LEU A 150 7.47 -5.64 -4.61
CA LEU A 150 7.71 -4.77 -3.46
C LEU A 150 7.36 -5.47 -2.14
N ILE A 151 6.30 -6.27 -2.09
CA ILE A 151 5.96 -7.09 -0.92
C ILE A 151 7.08 -8.10 -0.65
N VAL A 152 7.53 -8.82 -1.68
CA VAL A 152 8.58 -9.85 -1.53
C VAL A 152 9.88 -9.22 -1.03
N ARG A 153 10.29 -8.09 -1.60
CA ARG A 153 11.52 -7.39 -1.19
C ARG A 153 11.42 -6.79 0.22
N SER A 154 10.28 -6.20 0.59
CA SER A 154 10.09 -5.72 1.97
C SER A 154 10.10 -6.87 2.97
N ASN A 155 9.50 -8.02 2.63
CA ASN A 155 9.54 -9.23 3.46
C ASN A 155 10.96 -9.81 3.58
N SER A 156 11.76 -9.76 2.51
CA SER A 156 13.12 -10.32 2.54
C SER A 156 13.99 -9.61 3.57
N VAL A 157 13.88 -8.29 3.65
CA VAL A 157 14.64 -7.49 4.62
C VAL A 157 14.03 -7.56 6.02
N ALA A 158 12.73 -7.28 6.16
CA ALA A 158 12.11 -7.16 7.48
C ALA A 158 11.92 -8.48 8.23
N ILE A 159 11.75 -9.59 7.51
CA ILE A 159 11.34 -10.87 8.12
C ILE A 159 12.38 -11.98 7.91
N TRP A 160 12.96 -12.08 6.71
CA TRP A 160 13.85 -13.19 6.37
C TRP A 160 15.34 -12.89 6.56
N GLY A 161 15.70 -11.65 6.86
CA GLY A 161 17.10 -11.23 7.03
C GLY A 161 17.95 -11.39 5.78
N ARG A 162 17.33 -11.29 4.59
CA ARG A 162 18.01 -11.37 3.28
C ARG A 162 18.01 -10.00 2.63
N GLN A 163 19.21 -9.42 2.49
CA GLN A 163 19.47 -8.21 1.69
C GLN A 163 19.94 -8.61 0.29
#